data_AF-A0A1U8MHB7-F1
#
_entry.id   AF-A0A1U8MHB7-F1
#
_cell.length_a   1.000
_cell.length_b   1.000
_cell.length_c   1.000
_cell.angle_alpha   90.00
_cell.angle_beta   90.00
_cell.angle_gamma   90.00
#
_symmetry.space_group_name_H-M   'P 1'
#
loop_
_entity.id
_entity.type
_entity.pdbx_description
1 polymer ?
#
loop_
_entity_poly.entity_id
_entity_poly.type
_entity_poly.pdbx_seq_one_letter_code
_entity_poly.pdbx_strand_id
1 'polypeptide(L)'
;MNMELIHLLSWIFSIAAEKNQSTKPTSIVCADCEGNGAKQCSQCKGTGVNLVDHFNGQFKAGGLCWLCRGKREILCGNCNGWIYEHLG
;
A
#
# COMPACT_ATOMS: atom_id res chain seq x y z
N MET A 1 -26.61 16.30 -38.81
CA MET A 1 -26.10 15.89 -37.49
C MET A 1 -25.42 17.12 -36.90
N ASN A 2 -25.93 17.64 -35.78
CA ASN A 2 -25.53 18.96 -35.28
C ASN A 2 -24.28 18.83 -34.41
N MET A 3 -23.16 19.46 -34.81
CA MET A 3 -21.85 19.31 -34.15
C MET A 3 -21.89 19.71 -32.67
N GLU A 4 -22.74 20.68 -32.31
CA GLU A 4 -23.01 21.10 -30.93
C GLU A 4 -23.49 19.94 -30.02
N LEU A 5 -24.30 19.04 -30.57
CA LEU A 5 -24.88 17.92 -29.82
C LEU A 5 -23.82 16.85 -29.50
N ILE A 6 -22.83 16.69 -30.38
CA ILE A 6 -21.71 15.74 -30.20
C ILE A 6 -20.77 16.24 -29.11
N HIS A 7 -20.50 17.56 -29.05
CA HIS A 7 -19.68 18.16 -28.00
C HIS A 7 -20.35 18.06 -26.62
N LEU A 8 -21.67 18.31 -26.56
CA LEU A 8 -22.47 18.13 -25.34
C LEU A 8 -22.46 16.68 -24.84
N LEU A 9 -22.64 15.71 -25.75
CA LEU A 9 -22.59 14.29 -25.39
C LEU A 9 -21.18 13.88 -24.91
N SER A 10 -20.12 14.31 -25.59
CA SER A 10 -18.73 14.04 -25.21
C SER A 10 -18.37 14.58 -23.82
N TRP A 11 -18.86 15.77 -23.48
CA TRP A 11 -18.74 16.34 -22.13
C TRP A 11 -19.47 15.52 -21.07
N ILE A 12 -20.69 15.08 -21.35
CA ILE A 12 -21.49 14.26 -20.43
C ILE A 12 -20.79 12.91 -20.17
N PHE A 13 -20.23 12.28 -21.20
CA PHE A 13 -19.49 11.02 -21.04
C PHE A 13 -18.20 11.19 -20.22
N SER A 14 -17.49 12.31 -20.36
CA SER A 14 -16.30 12.60 -19.55
C SER A 14 -16.63 12.76 -18.06
N ILE A 15 -17.71 13.49 -17.72
CA ILE A 15 -18.16 13.67 -16.33
C ILE A 15 -18.55 12.34 -15.67
N ALA A 16 -19.15 11.42 -16.43
CA ALA A 16 -19.53 10.10 -15.92
C ALA A 16 -18.31 9.22 -15.58
N ALA A 17 -17.20 9.38 -16.31
CA ALA A 17 -15.97 8.63 -16.05
C ALA A 17 -15.27 9.10 -14.76
N GLU A 18 -15.34 10.39 -14.43
CA GLU A 18 -14.67 10.96 -13.24
C GLU A 18 -15.33 10.57 -11.91
N LYS A 19 -16.63 10.24 -11.92
CA LYS A 19 -17.35 9.78 -10.72
C LYS A 19 -16.95 8.40 -10.21
N ASN A 20 -16.08 7.69 -10.93
CA ASN A 20 -15.44 6.46 -10.44
C ASN A 20 -14.11 6.71 -9.73
N GLN A 21 -13.78 7.96 -9.37
CA GLN A 21 -12.75 8.23 -8.38
C GLN A 21 -13.26 7.84 -6.99
N SER A 22 -13.03 6.57 -6.65
CA SER A 22 -12.94 6.01 -5.29
C SER A 22 -13.22 7.01 -4.17
N THR A 23 -14.44 7.01 -3.61
CA THR A 23 -14.69 7.63 -2.32
C THR A 23 -13.69 7.05 -1.32
N LYS A 24 -12.75 7.88 -0.85
CA LYS A 24 -11.80 7.49 0.21
C LYS A 24 -12.57 6.80 1.33
N PRO A 25 -12.16 5.61 1.80
CA PRO A 25 -12.78 5.02 2.97
C PRO A 25 -12.70 6.01 4.13
N THR A 26 -13.83 6.29 4.77
CA THR A 26 -14.00 7.20 5.93
C THR A 26 -13.37 6.66 7.21
N SER A 27 -12.62 5.57 7.12
CA SER A 27 -12.01 4.92 8.28
C SER A 27 -10.76 5.68 8.70
N ILE A 28 -10.83 6.23 9.90
CA ILE A 28 -9.66 6.53 10.72
C ILE A 28 -9.13 5.18 11.26
N VAL A 29 -8.93 4.15 10.45
CA VAL A 29 -8.07 3.00 10.79
C VAL A 29 -7.44 2.59 9.48
N CYS A 30 -6.11 2.44 9.45
CA CYS A 30 -5.43 1.96 8.26
C CYS A 30 -5.75 0.47 8.09
N ALA A 31 -6.51 0.13 7.05
CA ALA A 31 -6.95 -1.24 6.80
C ALA A 31 -5.78 -2.22 6.57
N ASP A 32 -4.64 -1.75 6.04
CA ASP A 32 -3.48 -2.59 5.74
C ASP A 32 -2.69 -3.06 6.96
N CYS A 33 -2.75 -2.32 8.07
CA CYS A 33 -2.03 -2.63 9.30
C CYS A 33 -2.93 -2.65 10.53
N GLU A 34 -4.25 -2.56 10.34
CA GLU A 34 -5.26 -2.53 11.39
C GLU A 34 -4.97 -1.49 12.47
N GLY A 35 -4.32 -0.39 12.05
CA GLY A 35 -3.95 0.73 12.90
C GLY A 35 -2.67 0.58 13.73
N ASN A 36 -1.90 -0.49 13.56
CA ASN A 36 -0.63 -0.72 14.27
C ASN A 36 0.54 0.10 13.71
N GLY A 37 0.40 0.72 12.54
CA GLY A 37 1.48 1.44 11.85
C GLY A 37 2.59 0.54 11.26
N ALA A 38 2.63 -0.73 11.60
CA ALA A 38 3.56 -1.72 11.06
C ALA A 38 2.81 -2.96 10.55
N LYS A 39 3.48 -3.72 9.68
CA LYS A 39 3.01 -5.01 9.18
C LYS A 39 4.14 -6.02 9.23
N GLN A 40 3.79 -7.30 9.30
CA GLN A 40 4.77 -8.38 9.18
C GLN A 40 5.62 -8.20 7.90
N CYS A 41 6.94 -8.35 8.04
CA CYS A 41 7.86 -8.22 6.92
C CYS A 41 7.50 -9.22 5.81
N SER A 42 7.17 -8.70 4.63
CA SER A 42 6.71 -9.52 3.51
C SER A 42 7.82 -10.38 2.91
N GLN A 43 9.09 -10.02 3.11
CA GLN A 43 10.26 -10.73 2.57
C GLN A 43 10.63 -11.95 3.40
N CYS A 44 10.74 -11.80 4.72
CA CYS A 44 11.13 -12.90 5.62
C CYS A 44 9.94 -13.62 6.27
N LYS A 45 8.70 -13.17 6.02
CA LYS A 45 7.47 -13.73 6.60
C LYS A 45 7.54 -13.84 8.14
N GLY A 46 8.14 -12.84 8.78
CA GLY A 46 8.29 -12.79 10.24
C GLY A 46 9.45 -13.60 10.81
N THR A 47 10.24 -14.34 10.02
CA THR A 47 11.39 -15.10 10.54
C THR A 47 12.58 -14.22 10.94
N GLY A 48 12.70 -13.03 10.34
CA GLY A 48 13.83 -12.13 10.54
C GLY A 48 15.08 -12.47 9.71
N VAL A 49 15.07 -13.59 8.97
CA VAL A 49 16.16 -14.05 8.10
C VAL A 49 15.73 -14.12 6.63
N ASN A 50 16.67 -14.02 5.69
CA ASN A 50 16.35 -14.20 4.27
C ASN A 50 15.95 -15.66 3.99
N LEU A 51 14.84 -15.86 3.29
CA LEU A 51 14.37 -17.20 2.90
C LEU A 51 15.10 -17.74 1.65
N VAL A 52 15.63 -16.83 0.83
CA VAL A 52 16.40 -17.12 -0.39
C VAL A 52 17.54 -16.10 -0.52
N ASP A 53 18.48 -16.35 -1.43
CA ASP A 53 19.46 -15.35 -1.84
C ASP A 53 18.76 -14.19 -2.58
N HIS A 54 19.10 -12.95 -2.25
CA HIS A 54 18.62 -11.75 -2.93
C HIS A 54 19.78 -10.97 -3.56
N PHE A 55 19.48 -10.20 -4.62
CA PHE A 55 20.41 -9.28 -5.30
C PHE A 55 21.73 -9.96 -5.68
N ASN A 56 21.66 -11.01 -6.52
CA ASN A 56 22.82 -11.78 -6.97
C ASN A 56 23.65 -12.37 -5.81
N GLY A 57 23.00 -12.72 -4.71
CA GLY A 57 23.65 -13.28 -3.54
C GLY A 57 24.33 -12.27 -2.63
N GLN A 58 24.11 -10.95 -2.83
CA GLN A 58 24.57 -9.92 -1.89
C GLN A 58 23.96 -10.13 -0.49
N PHE A 59 22.70 -10.59 -0.43
CA PHE A 59 22.05 -10.98 0.81
C PHE A 59 21.70 -12.46 0.74
N LYS A 60 22.42 -13.28 1.49
CA LYS A 60 22.31 -14.75 1.46
C LYS A 60 21.12 -15.28 2.27
N ALA A 61 20.56 -16.41 1.82
CA ALA A 61 19.61 -17.21 2.58
C ALA A 61 20.19 -17.57 3.96
N GLY A 62 19.34 -17.56 4.99
CA GLY A 62 19.75 -17.77 6.39
C GLY A 62 20.44 -16.57 7.04
N GLY A 63 20.92 -15.59 6.27
CA GLY A 63 21.43 -14.32 6.79
C GLY A 63 20.33 -13.39 7.27
N LEU A 64 20.70 -12.29 7.94
CA LEU A 64 19.77 -11.25 8.38
C LEU A 64 18.91 -10.75 7.21
N CYS A 65 17.59 -10.63 7.42
CA CYS A 65 16.68 -10.17 6.37
C CYS A 65 17.11 -8.81 5.82
N TRP A 66 17.29 -8.72 4.50
CA TRP A 66 17.79 -7.51 3.82
C TRP A 66 16.88 -6.30 4.03
N LEU A 67 15.57 -6.54 4.14
CA LEU A 67 14.56 -5.50 4.29
C LEU A 67 14.40 -5.08 5.76
N CYS A 68 13.96 -6.01 6.63
CA CYS A 68 13.61 -5.66 8.01
C CYS A 68 14.78 -5.72 8.99
N ARG A 69 15.96 -6.17 8.55
CA ARG A 69 17.18 -6.27 9.38
C ARG A 69 16.94 -7.00 10.71
N GLY A 70 16.18 -8.10 10.68
CA GLY A 70 15.86 -8.92 11.86
C GLY A 70 14.67 -8.44 12.71
N LYS A 71 14.10 -7.25 12.46
CA LYS A 71 12.97 -6.72 13.23
C LYS A 71 11.63 -7.44 13.01
N ARG A 72 11.54 -8.33 12.02
CA ARG A 72 10.36 -9.15 11.65
C ARG A 72 9.15 -8.38 11.13
N GLU A 73 9.10 -7.07 11.32
CA GLU A 73 8.07 -6.16 10.82
C GLU A 73 8.69 -5.04 9.97
N ILE A 74 7.83 -4.39 9.18
CA ILE A 74 8.16 -3.22 8.38
C ILE A 74 7.08 -2.14 8.58
N LEU A 75 7.47 -0.89 8.38
CA LEU A 75 6.54 0.25 8.40
C LEU A 75 5.43 0.04 7.34
N CYS A 76 4.18 0.29 7.73
CA CYS A 76 3.06 0.25 6.81
C CYS A 76 3.13 1.45 5.86
N GLY A 77 3.40 1.19 4.58
CA GLY A 77 3.51 2.25 3.56
C GLY A 77 2.21 2.99 3.27
N ASN A 78 1.04 2.36 3.50
CA ASN A 78 -0.25 3.00 3.25
C ASN A 78 -0.58 4.10 4.26
N CYS A 79 -0.13 3.97 5.52
CA CYS A 79 -0.30 5.00 6.55
C CYS A 79 1.00 5.66 7.01
N ASN A 80 2.12 5.34 6.36
CA ASN A 80 3.46 5.80 6.72
C ASN A 80 3.80 5.65 8.22
N GLY A 81 3.39 4.54 8.83
CA GLY A 81 3.67 4.29 10.24
C GLY A 81 2.72 4.96 11.23
N TRP A 82 1.64 5.60 10.75
CA TRP A 82 0.69 6.21 11.66
C TRP A 82 -0.07 5.15 12.48
N ILE A 83 -0.07 5.34 13.81
CA ILE A 83 -0.63 4.43 14.81
C ILE A 83 -1.88 5.06 15.43
N TYR A 84 -2.94 4.28 15.52
CA TYR A 84 -4.23 4.73 16.07
C TYR A 84 -4.34 4.60 17.59
N GLU A 85 -3.67 3.63 18.20
CA GLU A 85 -3.69 3.41 19.65
C GLU A 85 -3.18 4.61 20.47
N HIS A 86 -2.48 5.57 19.87
CA HIS A 86 -1.99 6.77 20.56
C HIS A 86 -3.03 7.91 20.66
N LEU A 87 -4.25 7.70 20.14
CA LEU A 87 -5.36 8.67 20.22
C LEU A 87 -6.42 8.30 21.28
N GLY A 88 -6.19 7.25 22.07
CA GLY A 88 -7.07 6.81 23.17
C GLY A 88 -6.55 7.21 24.54
#